data_AF-A0A3Q0KX68-F1
#
_entry.id   AF-A0A3Q0KX68-F1
#
_cell.length_a   1.000
_cell.length_b   1.000
_cell.length_c   1.000
_cell.angle_alpha   90.00
_cell.angle_beta   90.00
_cell.angle_gamma   90.00
#
_symmetry.space_group_name_H-M   'P 1'
#
loop_
_entity.id
_entity.type
_entity.pdbx_description
1 polymer ?
#
loop_
_entity_poly.entity_id
_entity_poly.type
_entity_poly.pdbx_seq_one_letter_code
_entity_poly.pdbx_strand_id
1 'polypeptide(L)'
;MKKWLLVLFVLLLNACSNVNISNTSVMEQLQESYEFDATGKEYSVSRAMSFINEVNEREPKAKFKIYYQPSASEFIDKLLVQLKSSKISKIRYEVEIAPNEQKKAILIQAQYVHIRSQNCGSLAFSSKDEYRFGCALEHNRNISLVNPLKSTY
;
A
#
# COMPACT_ATOMS: atom_id res chain seq x y z
N MET A 1 33.68 13.63 52.90
CA MET A 1 33.44 14.46 51.70
C MET A 1 33.59 13.70 50.38
N LYS A 2 34.62 12.85 50.18
CA LYS A 2 34.84 12.07 48.93
C LYS A 2 33.72 11.09 48.53
N LYS A 3 33.02 10.48 49.52
CA LYS A 3 31.96 9.48 49.26
C LYS A 3 30.65 10.07 48.71
N TRP A 4 30.38 11.36 48.96
CA TRP A 4 29.17 12.02 48.48
C TRP A 4 29.29 12.55 47.05
N LEU A 5 30.51 12.91 46.61
CA LEU A 5 30.76 13.25 45.20
C LEU A 5 30.54 12.06 44.25
N LEU A 6 30.81 10.85 44.73
CA LEU A 6 30.68 9.62 43.94
C LEU A 6 29.20 9.28 43.66
N VAL A 7 28.30 9.59 44.59
CA VAL A 7 26.84 9.39 44.42
C VAL A 7 26.27 10.40 43.42
N LEU A 8 26.72 11.66 43.46
CA LEU A 8 26.29 12.69 42.50
C LEU A 8 26.73 12.35 41.06
N PHE A 9 27.91 11.75 40.90
CA PHE A 9 28.43 11.36 39.59
C PHE A 9 27.65 10.18 38.97
N VAL A 10 27.15 9.25 39.78
CA VAL A 10 26.31 8.12 39.33
C VAL A 10 24.91 8.57 38.91
N LEU A 11 24.37 9.62 39.55
CA LEU A 11 23.08 10.22 39.17
C LEU A 11 23.15 10.97 37.82
N LEU A 12 24.29 11.58 37.50
CA LEU A 12 24.50 12.28 36.22
C LEU A 12 24.67 11.33 35.02
N LEU A 13 25.05 10.06 35.25
CA LEU A 13 25.25 9.07 34.18
C LEU A 13 23.94 8.42 33.70
N ASN A 14 22.82 8.58 34.42
CA ASN A 14 21.52 8.02 34.03
C ASN A 14 20.62 9.01 33.25
N ALA A 15 21.09 10.23 32.95
CA ALA A 15 20.29 11.25 32.28
C ALA A 15 20.33 11.22 30.74
N CYS A 16 21.02 10.25 30.13
CA CYS A 16 21.21 10.17 28.67
C CYS A 16 20.71 8.85 28.07
N SER A 17 19.59 8.32 28.53
CA SER A 17 18.82 7.33 27.77
C SER A 17 17.69 8.03 27.04
N ASN A 18 18.06 8.91 26.08
CA ASN A 18 17.12 9.32 25.04
C ASN A 18 16.79 8.08 24.23
N VAL A 19 15.67 7.41 24.56
CA VAL A 19 15.08 6.38 23.72
C VAL A 19 14.78 7.07 22.40
N ASN A 20 15.64 6.79 21.41
CA ASN A 20 15.53 7.35 20.08
C ASN A 20 14.35 6.64 19.41
N ILE A 21 13.13 7.07 19.73
CA ILE A 21 11.91 6.58 19.09
C ILE A 21 11.95 7.14 17.67
N SER A 22 12.53 6.37 16.76
CA SER A 22 12.41 6.64 15.34
C SER A 22 10.94 6.53 14.97
N ASN A 23 10.29 7.65 14.69
CA ASN A 23 8.95 7.65 14.11
C ASN A 23 9.06 7.13 12.67
N THR A 24 8.96 5.81 12.51
CA THR A 24 8.93 5.15 11.21
C THR A 24 7.49 5.11 10.71
N SER A 25 7.18 5.89 9.68
CA SER A 25 5.97 5.63 8.90
C SER A 25 6.23 4.35 8.10
N VAL A 26 5.67 3.23 8.53
CA VAL A 26 5.78 1.97 7.80
C VAL A 26 4.73 1.99 6.70
N MET A 27 5.18 1.98 5.44
CA MET A 27 4.32 1.78 4.28
C MET A 27 4.25 0.27 4.02
N GLU A 28 3.09 -0.34 4.25
CA GLU A 28 2.87 -1.75 3.97
C GLU A 28 2.14 -1.87 2.64
N GLN A 29 2.73 -2.60 1.69
CA GLN A 29 2.02 -3.02 0.49
C GLN A 29 1.14 -4.21 0.87
N LEU A 30 -0.17 -4.02 0.78
CA LEU A 30 -1.16 -5.06 1.06
C LEU A 30 -1.64 -5.68 -0.24
N GLN A 31 -1.98 -6.96 -0.16
CA GLN A 31 -2.56 -7.71 -1.26
C GLN A 31 -3.81 -8.44 -0.78
N GLU A 32 -4.95 -8.13 -1.41
CA GLU A 32 -6.20 -8.87 -1.25
C GLU A 32 -6.41 -9.75 -2.48
N SER A 33 -6.80 -11.01 -2.29
CA SER A 33 -7.05 -11.94 -3.39
C SER A 33 -8.48 -12.51 -3.38
N TYR A 34 -9.04 -12.67 -4.57
CA TYR A 34 -10.34 -13.29 -4.79
C TYR A 34 -10.25 -14.32 -5.90
N GLU A 35 -10.55 -15.59 -5.58
CA GLU A 35 -10.40 -16.73 -6.49
C GLU A 35 -11.71 -17.52 -6.63
N PHE A 36 -12.17 -17.74 -7.87
CA PHE A 36 -13.45 -18.39 -8.16
C PHE A 36 -13.47 -19.09 -9.53
N ASP A 37 -14.39 -20.04 -9.68
CA ASP A 37 -14.67 -20.69 -10.97
C ASP A 37 -15.63 -19.87 -11.80
N ALA A 38 -15.41 -19.84 -13.12
CA ALA A 38 -16.27 -19.16 -14.09
C ALA A 38 -17.60 -19.95 -14.24
N THR A 39 -18.48 -19.79 -13.26
CA THR A 39 -19.80 -20.42 -13.19
C THR A 39 -20.85 -19.42 -13.66
N GLY A 40 -21.35 -19.60 -14.89
CA GLY A 40 -22.30 -18.68 -15.51
C GLY A 40 -21.69 -17.31 -15.84
N LYS A 41 -21.77 -16.90 -17.11
CA LYS A 41 -21.02 -15.74 -17.64
C LYS A 41 -21.32 -14.43 -16.90
N GLU A 42 -22.59 -14.09 -16.72
CA GLU A 42 -23.00 -12.82 -16.11
C GLU A 42 -22.77 -12.79 -14.60
N TYR A 43 -23.06 -13.90 -13.94
CA TYR A 43 -22.90 -14.03 -12.49
C TYR A 43 -21.44 -13.91 -12.07
N SER A 44 -20.54 -14.57 -12.80
CA SER A 44 -19.10 -14.50 -12.57
C SER A 44 -18.56 -13.08 -12.74
N VAL A 45 -18.99 -12.37 -13.79
CA VAL A 45 -18.58 -10.97 -14.03
C VAL A 45 -19.10 -10.05 -12.93
N SER A 46 -20.34 -10.23 -12.50
CA SER A 46 -20.91 -9.46 -11.38
C SER A 46 -20.12 -9.65 -10.09
N ARG A 47 -19.69 -10.87 -9.76
CA ARG A 47 -18.86 -11.15 -8.57
C ARG A 47 -17.49 -10.48 -8.67
N ALA A 48 -16.83 -10.59 -9.82
CA ALA A 48 -15.55 -9.94 -10.06
C ALA A 48 -15.65 -8.41 -9.91
N MET A 49 -16.67 -7.80 -10.51
CA MET A 49 -16.91 -6.36 -10.40
C MET A 49 -17.27 -5.94 -8.98
N SER A 50 -18.02 -6.76 -8.23
CA SER A 50 -18.32 -6.49 -6.82
C SER A 50 -17.04 -6.37 -5.99
N PHE A 51 -16.12 -7.33 -6.14
CA PHE A 51 -14.83 -7.31 -5.44
C PHE A 51 -14.00 -6.07 -5.84
N ILE A 52 -13.89 -5.79 -7.14
CA ILE A 52 -13.11 -4.66 -7.64
C ILE A 52 -13.68 -3.32 -7.17
N ASN A 53 -15.00 -3.17 -7.17
CA ASN A 53 -15.67 -1.95 -6.73
C ASN A 53 -15.50 -1.74 -5.22
N GLU A 54 -15.67 -2.79 -4.41
CA GLU A 54 -15.46 -2.73 -2.96
C GLU A 54 -14.04 -2.26 -2.62
N VAL A 55 -13.03 -2.87 -3.26
CA VAL A 55 -11.64 -2.43 -3.08
C VAL A 55 -11.43 -1.01 -3.59
N ASN A 56 -11.99 -0.65 -4.75
CA ASN A 56 -11.80 0.69 -5.32
C ASN A 56 -12.47 1.80 -4.50
N GLU A 57 -13.57 1.50 -3.82
CA GLU A 57 -14.22 2.43 -2.89
C GLU A 57 -13.34 2.68 -1.66
N ARG A 58 -12.75 1.63 -1.08
CA ARG A 58 -11.82 1.76 0.06
C ARG A 58 -10.48 2.36 -0.34
N GLU A 59 -9.95 1.94 -1.48
CA GLU A 59 -8.59 2.18 -1.95
C GLU A 59 -8.58 2.62 -3.42
N PRO A 60 -8.89 3.90 -3.72
CA PRO A 60 -9.07 4.40 -5.10
C PRO A 60 -7.83 4.33 -6.00
N LYS A 61 -6.65 4.03 -5.42
CA LYS A 61 -5.38 3.87 -6.14
C LYS A 61 -4.95 2.40 -6.28
N ALA A 62 -5.78 1.45 -5.83
CA ALA A 62 -5.48 0.04 -5.95
C ALA A 62 -5.23 -0.36 -7.41
N LYS A 63 -4.26 -1.26 -7.60
CA LYS A 63 -3.98 -1.93 -8.88
C LYS A 63 -4.50 -3.36 -8.81
N PHE A 64 -4.98 -3.88 -9.94
CA PHE A 64 -5.60 -5.19 -10.03
C PHE A 64 -4.81 -6.08 -11.00
N LYS A 65 -4.31 -7.22 -10.53
CA LYS A 65 -3.79 -8.27 -11.42
C LYS A 65 -4.84 -9.36 -11.55
N ILE A 66 -5.21 -9.69 -12.77
CA ILE A 66 -6.27 -10.65 -13.08
C ILE A 66 -5.62 -11.83 -13.81
N TYR A 67 -5.64 -12.99 -13.17
CA TYR A 67 -5.16 -14.25 -13.72
C TYR A 67 -6.33 -15.11 -14.16
N TYR A 68 -6.25 -15.68 -15.36
CA TYR A 68 -7.32 -16.51 -15.90
C TYR A 68 -6.80 -17.76 -16.61
N GLN A 69 -7.50 -18.87 -16.42
CA GLN A 69 -7.28 -20.06 -17.24
C GLN A 69 -7.82 -19.82 -18.66
N PRO A 70 -7.21 -20.38 -19.73
CA PRO A 70 -7.66 -20.16 -21.11
C PRO A 70 -9.14 -20.50 -21.36
N SER A 71 -9.69 -21.45 -20.61
CA SER A 71 -11.12 -21.81 -20.64
C SER A 71 -12.06 -20.66 -20.26
N ALA A 72 -11.56 -19.64 -19.56
CA ALA A 72 -12.33 -18.48 -19.11
C ALA A 72 -12.08 -17.21 -19.94
N SER A 73 -11.52 -17.33 -21.15
CA SER A 73 -11.21 -16.18 -22.02
C SER A 73 -12.44 -15.29 -22.30
N GLU A 74 -13.61 -15.88 -22.55
CA GLU A 74 -14.83 -15.11 -22.81
C GLU A 74 -15.30 -14.29 -21.59
N PHE A 75 -15.02 -14.77 -20.38
CA PHE A 75 -15.30 -14.02 -19.16
C PHE A 75 -14.43 -12.75 -19.09
N ILE A 76 -13.16 -12.84 -19.51
CA ILE A 76 -12.23 -11.70 -19.51
C ILE A 76 -12.72 -10.61 -20.45
N ASP A 77 -13.17 -10.95 -21.65
CA ASP A 77 -13.68 -9.95 -22.59
C ASP A 77 -14.83 -9.13 -21.99
N LYS A 78 -15.77 -9.80 -21.32
CA LYS A 78 -16.88 -9.14 -20.63
C LYS A 78 -16.43 -8.33 -19.42
N LEU A 79 -15.49 -8.85 -18.63
CA LEU A 79 -14.93 -8.14 -17.49
C LEU A 79 -14.24 -6.85 -17.92
N LEU A 80 -13.47 -6.87 -19.00
CA LEU A 80 -12.78 -5.70 -19.55
C LEU A 80 -13.78 -4.60 -20.00
N VAL A 81 -14.89 -5.00 -20.61
CA VAL A 81 -15.99 -4.07 -20.95
C VAL A 81 -16.55 -3.43 -19.67
N GLN A 82 -16.82 -4.21 -18.63
CA GLN A 82 -17.36 -3.69 -17.36
C GLN A 82 -16.38 -2.78 -16.61
N LEU A 83 -15.09 -3.10 -16.61
CA LEU A 83 -14.04 -2.25 -16.04
C LEU A 83 -13.98 -0.89 -16.72
N LYS A 84 -14.06 -0.88 -18.06
CA LYS A 84 -14.11 0.35 -18.86
C LYS A 84 -15.38 1.16 -18.56
N SER A 85 -16.54 0.52 -18.50
CA SER A 85 -17.81 1.17 -18.15
C SER A 85 -17.79 1.76 -16.74
N SER A 86 -17.08 1.12 -15.80
CA SER A 86 -16.90 1.57 -14.42
C SER A 86 -15.78 2.61 -14.25
N LYS A 87 -15.24 3.14 -15.36
CA LYS A 87 -14.17 4.16 -15.37
C LYS A 87 -12.88 3.74 -14.65
N ILE A 88 -12.62 2.43 -14.52
CA ILE A 88 -11.34 1.95 -14.01
C ILE A 88 -10.30 2.11 -15.12
N SER A 89 -9.25 2.88 -14.84
CA SER A 89 -8.20 3.17 -15.82
C SER A 89 -7.43 1.92 -16.23
N LYS A 90 -7.08 1.80 -17.52
CA LYS A 90 -6.29 0.68 -18.07
C LYS A 90 -4.94 0.48 -17.38
N ILE A 91 -4.34 1.55 -16.83
CA ILE A 91 -3.06 1.45 -16.11
C ILE A 91 -3.19 0.79 -14.74
N ARG A 92 -4.42 0.63 -14.24
CA ARG A 92 -4.72 0.08 -12.91
C ARG A 92 -5.07 -1.40 -12.96
N TYR A 93 -5.12 -2.02 -14.14
CA TYR A 93 -5.31 -3.46 -14.22
C TYR A 93 -4.39 -4.11 -15.25
N GLU A 94 -3.99 -5.34 -14.95
CA GLU A 94 -3.20 -6.20 -15.81
C GLU A 94 -3.90 -7.57 -15.88
N VAL A 95 -3.90 -8.17 -17.07
CA VAL A 95 -4.56 -9.46 -17.31
C VAL A 95 -3.53 -10.43 -17.86
N GLU A 96 -3.36 -11.56 -17.19
CA GLU A 96 -2.35 -12.57 -17.50
C GLU A 96 -2.98 -13.97 -17.51
N ILE A 97 -2.44 -14.87 -18.32
CA ILE A 97 -2.84 -16.28 -18.28
C ILE A 97 -2.34 -16.88 -16.95
N ALA A 98 -3.21 -17.63 -16.30
CA ALA A 98 -2.93 -18.26 -15.02
C ALA A 98 -1.71 -19.19 -15.09
N PRO A 99 -0.83 -19.19 -14.07
CA PRO A 99 0.20 -20.22 -13.94
C PRO A 99 -0.47 -21.59 -13.73
N ASN A 100 0.23 -22.67 -14.13
CA ASN A 100 -0.28 -24.05 -14.09
C ASN A 100 -0.76 -24.52 -12.70
N GLU A 101 -0.39 -23.82 -11.64
CA GLU A 101 -0.70 -24.15 -10.25
C GLU A 101 -2.03 -23.53 -9.75
N GLN A 102 -2.66 -22.65 -10.53
CA GLN A 102 -3.91 -22.01 -10.14
C GLN A 102 -5.06 -23.02 -10.10
N LYS A 103 -5.76 -23.08 -8.96
CA LYS A 103 -6.79 -24.10 -8.71
C LYS A 103 -8.11 -23.80 -9.41
N LYS A 104 -8.53 -22.54 -9.41
CA LYS A 104 -9.81 -22.13 -10.03
C LYS A 104 -9.60 -21.38 -11.34
N ALA A 105 -10.67 -21.19 -12.08
CA ALA A 105 -10.62 -20.53 -13.38
C ALA A 105 -10.09 -19.09 -13.34
N ILE A 106 -10.44 -18.29 -12.31
CA ILE A 106 -10.12 -16.87 -12.20
C ILE A 106 -9.54 -16.54 -10.82
N LEU A 107 -8.48 -15.72 -10.80
CA LEU A 107 -7.90 -15.10 -9.62
C LEU A 107 -7.72 -13.60 -9.86
N ILE A 108 -8.23 -12.77 -8.93
CA ILE A 108 -8.06 -11.32 -8.95
C ILE A 108 -7.27 -10.93 -7.71
N GLN A 109 -6.16 -10.22 -7.90
CA GLN A 109 -5.33 -9.68 -6.83
C GLN A 109 -5.38 -8.17 -6.85
N ALA A 110 -5.90 -7.57 -5.78
CA ALA A 110 -5.81 -6.14 -5.54
C ALA A 110 -4.54 -5.82 -4.75
N GLN A 111 -3.79 -4.82 -5.21
CA GLN A 111 -2.55 -4.35 -4.60
C GLN A 111 -2.68 -2.86 -4.29
N TYR A 112 -2.48 -2.48 -3.04
CA TYR A 112 -2.54 -1.10 -2.58
C TYR A 112 -1.59 -0.90 -1.40
N VAL A 113 -1.27 0.36 -1.10
CA VAL A 113 -0.33 0.71 -0.03
C VAL A 113 -1.11 1.31 1.12
N HIS A 114 -1.00 0.68 2.29
CA HIS A 114 -1.56 1.19 3.52
C HIS A 114 -0.45 1.85 4.35
N ILE A 115 -0.66 3.12 4.72
CA ILE A 115 0.28 3.85 5.58
C ILE A 115 -0.20 3.67 7.01
N ARG A 116 0.50 2.85 7.79
CA ARG A 116 0.26 2.77 9.24
C ARG A 116 0.90 3.99 9.91
N SER A 117 0.18 5.10 9.98
CA SER A 117 0.60 6.27 10.75
C SER A 117 0.05 6.18 12.16
N GLN A 118 0.88 5.85 13.14
CA GLN A 118 0.56 6.21 14.53
C GLN A 118 1.28 7.48 15.02
N ASN A 119 2.42 7.89 14.42
CA ASN A 119 3.17 9.04 14.94
C ASN A 119 3.64 10.01 13.85
N CYS A 120 2.73 10.63 13.11
CA CYS A 120 3.05 11.86 12.39
C CYS A 120 2.07 12.93 12.86
N GLY A 121 2.38 13.58 13.99
CA GLY A 121 1.60 14.72 14.45
C GLY A 121 1.74 15.92 13.50
N SER A 122 0.87 16.91 13.71
CA SER A 122 0.88 18.16 12.94
C SER A 122 2.18 18.93 13.17
N LEU A 123 2.86 19.33 12.10
CA LEU A 123 4.05 20.18 12.18
C LEU A 123 3.64 21.62 12.55
N ALA A 124 4.02 22.07 13.74
CA ALA A 124 3.95 23.46 14.16
C ALA A 124 5.37 24.00 14.38
N PHE A 125 5.58 25.31 14.27
CA PHE A 125 6.89 25.92 14.53
C PHE A 125 7.45 25.56 15.93
N SER A 126 6.57 25.29 16.89
CA SER A 126 6.90 24.86 18.24
C SER A 126 7.41 23.42 18.36
N SER A 127 7.17 22.56 17.36
CA SER A 127 7.56 21.14 17.37
C SER A 127 8.69 20.82 16.37
N LYS A 128 9.33 21.85 15.79
CA LYS A 128 10.39 21.71 14.78
C LYS A 128 11.57 20.82 15.24
N ASP A 129 11.92 20.87 16.52
CA ASP A 129 13.05 20.11 17.06
C ASP A 129 12.67 18.69 17.52
N GLU A 130 11.37 18.39 17.67
CA GLU A 130 10.85 17.05 18.02
C GLU A 130 10.69 16.12 16.81
N TYR A 131 10.48 16.68 15.61
CA TYR A 131 10.32 15.88 14.39
C TYR A 131 11.63 15.78 13.60
N ARG A 132 12.32 14.65 13.75
CA ARG A 132 13.48 14.32 12.90
C ARG A 132 13.05 13.94 11.48
N PHE A 133 13.89 14.31 10.51
CA PHE A 133 13.79 13.93 9.09
C PHE A 133 13.37 12.46 8.93
N GLY A 134 12.21 12.22 8.31
CA GLY A 134 11.69 10.85 8.13
C GLY A 134 10.17 10.73 7.96
N CYS A 135 9.39 11.76 8.29
CA CYS A 135 7.96 11.78 7.98
C CYS A 135 7.74 11.86 6.45
N ALA A 136 6.69 11.20 5.94
CA ALA A 136 6.39 10.91 4.53
C ALA A 136 6.65 12.01 3.48
N LEU A 137 6.68 13.28 3.88
CA LEU A 137 7.04 14.41 3.02
C LEU A 137 8.49 14.31 2.50
N GLU A 138 9.44 13.87 3.33
CA GLU A 138 10.85 13.69 2.94
C GLU A 138 11.11 12.36 2.23
N HIS A 139 10.35 11.29 2.52
CA HIS A 139 10.41 10.05 1.71
C HIS A 139 9.96 10.31 0.27
N ASN A 140 8.85 11.05 0.08
CA ASN A 140 8.40 11.49 -1.23
C ASN A 140 9.38 12.45 -1.89
N ARG A 141 10.06 13.33 -1.12
CA ARG A 141 11.12 14.22 -1.63
C ARG A 141 12.33 13.43 -2.11
N ASN A 142 12.82 12.48 -1.32
CA ASN A 142 13.96 11.67 -1.68
C ASN A 142 13.65 10.81 -2.92
N ILE A 143 12.52 10.09 -2.95
CA ILE A 143 12.10 9.33 -4.14
C ILE A 143 11.91 10.25 -5.36
N SER A 144 11.32 11.44 -5.20
CA SER A 144 11.17 12.40 -6.31
C SER A 144 12.50 12.99 -6.79
N LEU A 145 13.53 13.05 -5.94
CA LEU A 145 14.86 13.52 -6.31
C LEU A 145 15.68 12.44 -7.04
N VAL A 146 15.49 11.16 -6.70
CA VAL A 146 16.18 10.05 -7.38
C VAL A 146 15.44 9.56 -8.64
N ASN A 147 14.11 9.72 -8.68
CA ASN A 147 13.25 9.44 -9.84
C ASN A 147 12.31 10.63 -10.10
N PRO A 148 12.81 11.71 -10.72
CA PRO A 148 11.99 12.88 -11.01
C PRO A 148 10.85 12.55 -11.95
N LEU A 149 9.64 13.03 -11.61
CA LEU A 149 8.49 12.96 -12.51
C LEU A 149 8.83 13.76 -13.78
N LYS A 150 8.79 13.10 -14.94
CA LYS A 150 9.08 13.77 -16.22
C LYS A 150 8.13 14.94 -16.42
N SER A 151 8.69 16.14 -16.45
CA SER A 151 7.99 17.37 -16.81
C SER A 151 7.35 17.18 -18.18
N THR A 152 6.02 17.30 -18.24
CA THR A 152 5.30 17.39 -19.52
C THR A 152 5.05 18.88 -19.77
N TYR A 153 6.03 19.51 -20.43
CA TYR A 153 5.88 20.76 -21.17
C TYR A 153 6.38 20.51 -22.58
#